data_AF-A0A3B4BNQ4-F1
#
_entry.id   AF-A0A3B4BNQ4-F1
#
_cell.length_a   1.000
_cell.length_b   1.000
_cell.length_c   1.000
_cell.angle_alpha   90.00
_cell.angle_beta   90.00
_cell.angle_gamma   90.00
#
_symmetry.space_group_name_H-M   'P 1'
#
loop_
_entity.id
_entity.type
_entity.pdbx_description
1 polymer ?
#
loop_
_entity_poly.entity_id
_entity_poly.type
_entity_poly.pdbx_seq_one_letter_code
_entity_poly.pdbx_strand_id
1 'polypeptide(L)'
;MMSHCLQTALLLLWGISVLSVSLSSQAGLTVEAEPGDDVTLWCEHSLTLSSYLFWLKQTNNSAPVCIACKYYSVSSSSSKPCNFIAESNRSVMGVNSTFSSLTITAVNLSDSGLYYCSTLEGKFMIFSTTTYLQIRENKGVSSKTPDESEEGLSLTALITMLAHCFI
;
A
#
# COMPACT_ATOMS: atom_id res chain seq x y z
N MET A 1 15.28 34.19 -28.43
CA MET A 1 13.98 33.54 -28.13
C MET A 1 14.11 32.01 -28.04
N MET A 2 14.56 31.32 -29.09
CA MET A 2 14.66 29.84 -29.14
C MET A 2 15.52 29.20 -28.03
N SER A 3 16.65 29.81 -27.64
CA SER A 3 17.52 29.28 -26.56
C SER A 3 16.84 29.31 -25.19
N HIS A 4 16.00 30.32 -24.92
CA HIS A 4 15.24 30.39 -23.66
C HIS A 4 14.13 29.32 -23.61
N CYS A 5 13.49 29.02 -24.74
CA CYS A 5 12.52 27.91 -24.82
C CYS A 5 13.17 26.54 -24.59
N LEU A 6 14.37 26.32 -25.14
CA LEU A 6 15.08 25.06 -24.94
C LEU A 6 15.44 24.86 -23.46
N GLN A 7 15.88 25.93 -22.80
CA GLN A 7 16.16 25.93 -21.36
C GLN A 7 14.90 25.61 -20.53
N THR A 8 13.77 26.26 -20.84
CA THR A 8 12.50 26.01 -20.13
C THR A 8 11.96 24.61 -20.38
N ALA A 9 12.08 24.08 -21.61
CA ALA A 9 11.69 22.72 -21.94
C ALA A 9 12.54 21.69 -21.18
N LEU A 10 13.85 21.92 -21.06
CA LEU A 10 14.76 21.05 -20.31
C LEU A 10 14.44 21.04 -18.82
N LEU A 11 14.13 22.20 -18.23
CA LEU A 11 13.72 22.33 -16.83
C LEU A 11 12.38 21.63 -16.56
N LEU A 12 11.41 21.75 -17.47
CA LEU A 12 10.13 21.06 -17.37
C LEU A 12 10.29 19.55 -17.46
N LEU A 13 11.08 19.05 -18.42
CA LEU A 13 11.37 17.62 -18.55
C LEU A 13 12.10 17.05 -17.34
N TRP A 14 13.03 17.82 -16.76
CA TRP A 14 13.71 17.43 -15.52
C TRP A 14 12.73 17.39 -14.34
N GLY A 15 11.87 18.41 -14.20
CA GLY A 15 10.84 18.46 -13.17
C GLY A 15 9.84 17.30 -13.27
N ILE A 16 9.33 17.01 -14.46
CA ILE A 16 8.44 15.87 -14.73
C ILE A 16 9.13 14.55 -14.35
N SER A 17 10.38 14.36 -14.76
CA SER A 17 11.14 13.14 -14.45
C SER A 17 11.26 12.91 -12.95
N VAL A 18 11.52 13.97 -12.17
CA VAL A 18 11.63 13.90 -10.70
C VAL A 18 10.27 13.62 -10.05
N LEU A 19 9.19 14.23 -10.55
CA LEU A 19 7.83 13.99 -10.07
C LEU A 19 7.35 12.57 -10.35
N SER A 20 7.61 12.04 -11.55
CA SER A 20 7.25 10.67 -11.93
C SER A 20 7.95 9.61 -11.08
N VAL A 21 9.24 9.82 -10.76
CA VAL A 21 10.01 8.90 -9.89
C VAL A 21 9.43 8.89 -8.47
N SER A 22 9.06 10.05 -7.95
CA SER A 22 8.50 10.19 -6.60
C SER A 22 7.14 9.46 -6.48
N LEU A 23 6.24 9.65 -7.46
CA LEU A 23 4.92 9.00 -7.47
C LEU A 23 5.02 7.47 -7.61
N SER A 24 5.99 6.98 -8.38
CA SER A 24 6.17 5.54 -8.62
C SER A 24 6.72 4.80 -7.40
N SER A 25 7.54 5.48 -6.58
CA SER A 25 8.20 4.87 -5.41
C SER A 25 7.26 4.47 -4.26
N GLN A 26 6.01 4.93 -4.31
CA GLN A 26 5.04 4.76 -3.23
C GLN A 26 3.77 3.99 -3.66
N ALA A 27 3.77 3.40 -4.87
CA ALA A 27 2.69 2.55 -5.32
C ALA A 27 2.64 1.26 -4.46
N GLY A 28 1.84 1.30 -3.39
CA GLY A 28 1.53 0.12 -2.59
C GLY A 28 0.91 -0.97 -3.45
N LEU A 29 1.16 -2.24 -3.09
CA LEU A 29 0.52 -3.36 -3.77
C LEU A 29 -1.00 -3.27 -3.56
N THR A 30 -1.78 -3.44 -4.62
CA THR A 30 -3.24 -3.58 -4.49
C THR A 30 -3.62 -5.04 -4.68
N VAL A 31 -4.38 -5.58 -3.73
CA VAL A 31 -4.97 -6.92 -3.79
C VAL A 31 -6.47 -6.76 -3.90
N GLU A 32 -7.08 -7.38 -4.90
CA GLU A 32 -8.53 -7.37 -5.09
C GLU A 32 -9.14 -8.72 -4.71
N ALA A 33 -10.32 -8.69 -4.10
CA ALA A 33 -11.09 -9.88 -3.76
C ALA A 33 -12.59 -9.60 -3.78
N GLU A 34 -13.40 -10.65 -3.78
CA GLU A 34 -14.86 -10.57 -3.69
C GLU A 34 -15.34 -10.91 -2.27
N PRO A 35 -16.54 -10.45 -1.87
CA PRO A 35 -17.10 -10.80 -0.58
C PRO A 35 -17.26 -12.32 -0.43
N GLY A 36 -16.74 -12.86 0.68
CA GLY A 36 -16.73 -14.29 0.96
C GLY A 36 -15.41 -15.00 0.64
N ASP A 37 -14.49 -14.36 -0.08
CA ASP A 37 -13.16 -14.92 -0.35
C ASP A 37 -12.30 -15.02 0.91
N ASP A 38 -11.35 -15.95 0.89
CA ASP A 38 -10.25 -16.01 1.85
C ASP A 38 -9.02 -15.34 1.23
N VAL A 39 -8.57 -14.23 1.83
CA VAL A 39 -7.46 -13.44 1.30
C VAL A 39 -6.23 -13.60 2.18
N THR A 40 -5.06 -13.83 1.59
CA THR A 40 -3.79 -13.82 2.30
C THR A 40 -2.92 -12.67 1.84
N LEU A 41 -2.63 -11.76 2.76
CA LEU A 41 -1.69 -10.66 2.57
C LEU A 41 -0.29 -11.09 3.00
N TRP A 42 0.72 -10.64 2.26
CA TRP A 42 2.12 -10.97 2.50
C TRP A 42 2.91 -9.71 2.81
N CYS A 43 3.88 -9.83 3.71
CA CYS A 43 4.81 -8.77 4.01
C CYS A 43 6.21 -9.35 4.15
N GLU A 44 7.15 -8.80 3.38
CA GLU A 44 8.57 -9.14 3.46
C GLU A 44 9.27 -8.30 4.52
N HIS A 45 10.18 -8.93 5.24
CA HIS A 45 10.99 -8.29 6.28
C HIS A 45 12.29 -9.06 6.48
N SER A 46 13.17 -8.57 7.35
CA SER A 46 14.39 -9.27 7.72
C SER A 46 14.55 -9.27 9.24
N LEU A 47 14.14 -10.37 9.87
CA LEU A 47 14.26 -10.58 11.31
C LEU A 47 15.50 -11.43 11.61
N THR A 48 16.56 -10.79 12.09
CA THR A 48 17.80 -11.45 12.53
C THR A 48 17.79 -11.78 14.03
N LEU A 49 16.90 -11.13 14.79
CA LEU A 49 16.72 -11.31 16.22
C LEU A 49 15.25 -11.61 16.52
N SER A 50 14.99 -12.26 17.65
CA SER A 50 13.63 -12.50 18.12
C SER A 50 12.91 -11.17 18.38
N SER A 51 11.73 -10.98 17.82
CA SER A 51 10.97 -9.73 17.92
C SER A 51 9.47 -9.97 17.78
N TYR A 52 8.68 -8.99 18.20
CA TYR A 52 7.24 -8.99 17.91
C TYR A 52 7.00 -8.43 16.52
N LEU A 53 6.09 -9.07 15.81
CA LEU A 53 5.56 -8.60 14.55
C LEU A 53 4.08 -8.31 14.70
N PHE A 54 3.64 -7.22 14.08
CA PHE A 54 2.28 -6.70 14.14
C PHE A 54 1.74 -6.55 12.73
N TRP A 55 0.49 -6.93 12.53
CA TRP A 55 -0.29 -6.47 11.39
C TRP A 55 -1.19 -5.34 11.85
N LEU A 56 -1.15 -4.23 11.10
CA LEU A 56 -1.97 -3.06 11.32
C LEU A 56 -2.86 -2.85 10.10
N LYS A 57 -4.11 -2.46 10.36
CA LYS A 57 -5.08 -2.05 9.36
C LYS A 57 -5.39 -0.58 9.56
N GLN A 58 -5.41 0.17 8.47
CA GLN A 58 -5.85 1.55 8.43
C GLN A 58 -7.02 1.68 7.47
N THR A 59 -8.14 2.17 7.99
CA THR A 59 -9.30 2.59 7.20
C THR A 59 -9.26 4.10 6.97
N ASN A 60 -9.90 4.61 5.91
CA ASN A 60 -9.88 6.02 5.50
C ASN A 60 -9.77 7.03 6.64
N ASN A 61 -8.73 7.88 6.61
CA ASN A 61 -8.45 8.97 7.55
C ASN A 61 -8.38 8.58 9.03
N SER A 62 -8.34 7.29 9.37
CA SER A 62 -8.12 6.80 10.73
C SER A 62 -6.64 6.50 10.98
N ALA A 63 -6.24 6.45 12.25
CA ALA A 63 -4.93 5.93 12.63
C ALA A 63 -4.89 4.40 12.41
N PRO A 64 -3.74 3.81 12.05
CA PRO A 64 -3.59 2.37 11.97
C PRO A 64 -3.92 1.68 13.30
N VAL A 65 -4.73 0.63 13.24
CA VAL A 65 -5.09 -0.20 14.39
C VAL A 65 -4.43 -1.55 14.21
N CYS A 66 -3.76 -2.05 15.24
CA CYS A 66 -3.25 -3.41 15.22
C CYS A 66 -4.45 -4.38 15.09
N ILE A 67 -4.29 -5.48 14.36
CA ILE A 67 -5.36 -6.48 14.17
C ILE A 67 -4.88 -7.91 14.43
N ALA A 68 -3.57 -8.13 14.37
CA ALA A 68 -2.94 -9.39 14.75
C ALA A 68 -1.50 -9.12 15.19
N CYS A 69 -0.98 -9.96 16.08
CA CYS A 69 0.41 -9.87 16.48
C CYS A 69 0.96 -11.23 16.89
N LYS A 70 2.27 -11.42 16.69
CA LYS A 70 2.95 -12.68 16.96
C LYS A 70 4.40 -12.44 17.32
N TYR A 71 4.94 -13.27 18.23
CA TYR A 71 6.35 -13.27 18.55
C TYR A 71 7.10 -14.21 17.61
N TYR A 72 8.07 -13.66 16.88
CA TYR A 72 9.06 -14.45 16.17
C TYR A 72 10.22 -14.76 17.11
N SER A 73 10.64 -16.03 17.14
CA SER A 73 11.79 -16.47 17.92
C SER A 73 12.82 -17.14 17.03
N VAL A 74 14.07 -16.69 17.13
CA VAL A 74 15.21 -17.31 16.43
C VAL A 74 15.51 -18.70 17.00
N SER A 75 15.32 -18.88 18.31
CA SER A 75 15.35 -20.19 18.96
C SER A 75 13.94 -20.76 19.06
N SER A 76 13.71 -21.98 18.56
CA SER A 76 12.43 -22.69 18.59
C SER A 76 11.92 -23.02 20.01
N SER A 77 12.67 -22.66 21.05
CA SER A 77 12.41 -22.95 22.46
C SER A 77 11.67 -21.83 23.22
N SER A 78 11.45 -20.65 22.63
CA SER A 78 10.73 -19.56 23.31
C SER A 78 9.61 -18.99 22.46
N SER A 79 8.37 -19.39 22.75
CA SER A 79 7.18 -18.69 22.29
C SER A 79 6.73 -17.72 23.38
N LYS A 80 6.66 -16.42 23.06
CA LYS A 80 6.06 -15.42 23.95
C LYS A 80 4.67 -15.06 23.42
N PRO A 81 3.63 -15.08 24.26
CA PRO A 81 2.31 -14.69 23.83
C PRO A 81 2.28 -13.20 23.50
N CYS A 82 1.50 -12.85 22.48
CA CYS A 82 1.30 -11.47 22.06
C CYS A 82 -0.07 -10.98 22.55
N ASN A 83 -0.11 -10.43 23.76
CA ASN A 83 -1.36 -10.08 24.44
C ASN A 83 -1.84 -8.65 24.15
N PHE A 84 -1.31 -7.99 23.12
CA PHE A 84 -1.73 -6.63 22.76
C PHE A 84 -3.14 -6.60 22.18
N ILE A 85 -3.60 -7.71 21.59
CA ILE A 85 -4.88 -7.86 20.91
C ILE A 85 -5.45 -9.25 21.16
N ALA A 86 -6.77 -9.33 21.25
CA ALA A 86 -7.49 -10.59 21.30
C ALA A 86 -7.38 -11.34 19.96
N GLU A 87 -7.16 -12.65 20.01
CA GLU A 87 -7.15 -13.47 18.81
C GLU A 87 -8.49 -13.37 18.07
N SER A 88 -8.41 -13.13 16.76
CA SER A 88 -9.57 -13.06 15.89
C SER A 88 -9.89 -14.45 15.34
N ASN A 89 -11.18 -14.81 15.34
CA ASN A 89 -11.67 -16.05 14.74
C ASN A 89 -11.69 -16.02 13.20
N ARG A 90 -11.53 -14.83 12.60
CA ARG A 90 -11.56 -14.62 11.14
C ARG A 90 -10.19 -14.33 10.54
N SER A 91 -9.13 -14.29 11.36
CA SER A 91 -7.79 -13.98 10.83
C SER A 91 -6.70 -14.82 11.45
N VAL A 92 -5.80 -15.32 10.60
CA VAL A 92 -4.69 -16.18 10.99
C VAL A 92 -3.38 -15.55 10.56
N MET A 93 -2.42 -15.46 11.50
CA MET A 93 -1.12 -14.83 11.26
C MET A 93 0.02 -15.86 11.23
N GLY A 94 0.79 -15.83 10.14
CA GLY A 94 2.06 -16.54 9.97
C GLY A 94 3.26 -15.60 10.11
N VAL A 95 4.35 -16.07 10.69
CA VAL A 95 5.61 -15.30 10.77
C VAL A 95 6.82 -16.23 10.72
N ASN A 96 7.84 -15.82 9.99
CA ASN A 96 9.20 -16.38 10.03
C ASN A 96 10.25 -15.26 9.88
N SER A 97 11.50 -15.61 9.62
CA SER A 97 12.62 -14.66 9.53
C SER A 97 12.54 -13.69 8.34
N THR A 98 11.90 -14.08 7.24
CA THR A 98 11.92 -13.33 5.97
C THR A 98 10.56 -12.79 5.55
N PHE A 99 9.47 -13.39 6.02
CA PHE A 99 8.12 -12.92 5.71
C PHE A 99 7.11 -13.18 6.82
N SER A 100 6.00 -12.45 6.73
CA SER A 100 4.79 -12.70 7.48
C SER A 100 3.59 -12.77 6.55
N SER A 101 2.58 -13.51 6.99
CA SER A 101 1.29 -13.59 6.32
C SER A 101 0.16 -13.23 7.26
N LEU A 102 -0.87 -12.62 6.70
CA LEU A 102 -2.16 -12.42 7.35
C LEU A 102 -3.25 -12.96 6.43
N THR A 103 -3.85 -14.07 6.82
CA THR A 103 -5.03 -14.60 6.14
C THR A 103 -6.28 -14.06 6.83
N ILE A 104 -7.20 -13.46 6.07
CA ILE A 104 -8.51 -12.99 6.51
C ILE A 104 -9.56 -13.84 5.80
N THR A 105 -10.38 -14.55 6.56
CA THR A 105 -11.38 -15.48 6.00
C THR A 105 -12.72 -14.81 5.78
N ALA A 106 -13.41 -15.20 4.70
CA ALA A 106 -14.71 -14.67 4.32
C ALA A 106 -14.76 -13.14 4.39
N VAL A 107 -13.93 -12.48 3.57
CA VAL A 107 -13.78 -11.02 3.55
C VAL A 107 -15.10 -10.34 3.21
N ASN A 108 -15.31 -9.11 3.69
CA ASN A 108 -16.46 -8.28 3.35
C ASN A 108 -16.02 -6.83 3.06
N LEU A 109 -16.94 -5.97 2.64
CA LEU A 109 -16.61 -4.59 2.23
C LEU A 109 -15.84 -3.79 3.29
N SER A 110 -16.11 -4.02 4.58
CA SER A 110 -15.40 -3.35 5.68
C SER A 110 -13.95 -3.81 5.83
N ASP A 111 -13.58 -4.94 5.23
CA ASP A 111 -12.21 -5.44 5.22
C ASP A 111 -11.33 -4.65 4.23
N SER A 112 -11.90 -3.81 3.38
CA SER A 112 -11.13 -2.91 2.52
C SER A 112 -10.31 -1.90 3.34
N GLY A 113 -9.09 -1.61 2.90
CA GLY A 113 -8.21 -0.66 3.58
C GLY A 113 -6.72 -0.95 3.37
N LEU A 114 -5.88 -0.14 3.99
CA LEU A 114 -4.43 -0.30 3.95
C LEU A 114 -3.96 -1.23 5.06
N TYR A 115 -3.12 -2.19 4.72
CA TYR A 115 -2.54 -3.16 5.62
C TYR A 115 -1.01 -3.04 5.61
N TYR A 116 -0.43 -3.08 6.80
CA TYR A 116 1.00 -2.92 7.03
C TYR A 116 1.45 -3.99 8.01
N CYS A 117 2.63 -4.57 7.77
CA CYS A 117 3.34 -5.25 8.84
C CYS A 117 4.32 -4.30 9.52
N SER A 118 4.53 -4.50 10.82
CA SER A 118 5.46 -3.71 11.60
C SER A 118 6.24 -4.57 12.59
N THR A 119 7.50 -4.20 12.82
CA THR A 119 8.39 -4.81 13.82
C THR A 119 8.76 -3.78 14.88
N LEU A 120 9.25 -4.25 16.03
CA LEU A 120 9.80 -3.37 17.06
C LEU A 120 11.33 -3.33 16.99
N GLU A 121 11.86 -2.12 16.92
CA GLU A 121 13.28 -1.82 17.14
C GLU A 121 13.39 -0.90 18.37
N GLY A 122 13.75 -1.48 19.51
CA GLY A 122 13.74 -0.79 20.79
C GLY A 122 12.33 -0.35 21.19
N LYS A 123 12.05 0.97 21.12
CA LYS A 123 10.73 1.57 21.41
C LYS A 123 10.00 2.06 20.16
N PHE A 124 10.58 1.86 18.98
CA PHE A 124 10.05 2.36 17.72
C PHE A 124 9.38 1.23 16.93
N MET A 125 8.24 1.55 16.32
CA MET A 125 7.60 0.69 15.32
C MET A 125 8.19 1.00 13.96
N ILE A 126 8.74 -0.03 13.31
CA ILE A 126 9.25 0.05 11.95
C ILE A 126 8.18 -0.52 11.03
N PHE A 127 7.74 0.24 10.04
CA PHE A 127 6.69 -0.17 9.10
C PHE A 127 7.32 -0.64 7.78
N SER A 128 6.83 -1.75 7.25
CA SER A 128 7.22 -2.29 5.95
C SER A 128 6.28 -1.82 4.82
N THR A 129 6.44 -2.41 3.63
CA THR A 129 5.61 -2.16 2.44
C THR A 129 4.12 -2.30 2.73
N THR A 130 3.34 -1.38 2.16
CA THR A 130 1.89 -1.31 2.33
C THR A 130 1.17 -2.10 1.25
N THR A 131 0.13 -2.83 1.65
CA THR A 131 -0.83 -3.45 0.72
C THR A 131 -2.22 -2.86 0.92
N TYR A 132 -2.85 -2.39 -0.15
CA TYR A 132 -4.25 -2.01 -0.13
C TYR A 132 -5.11 -3.22 -0.52
N LEU A 133 -5.99 -3.64 0.37
CA LEU A 133 -7.00 -4.66 0.06
C LEU A 133 -8.27 -3.95 -0.42
N GLN A 134 -8.70 -4.24 -1.65
CA GLN A 134 -9.93 -3.74 -2.24
C GLN A 134 -10.93 -4.88 -2.39
N ILE A 135 -12.02 -4.83 -1.62
CA ILE A 135 -13.14 -5.76 -1.82
C ILE A 135 -14.08 -5.17 -2.87
N ARG A 136 -14.35 -5.92 -3.94
CA ARG A 136 -15.24 -5.48 -5.01
C ARG A 136 -16.69 -5.58 -4.54
N GLU A 137 -17.45 -4.51 -4.76
CA GLU A 137 -18.90 -4.59 -4.56
C GLU A 137 -19.50 -5.52 -5.61
N ASN A 138 -20.28 -6.49 -5.16
CA ASN A 138 -21.05 -7.34 -6.05
C ASN A 138 -22.19 -6.50 -6.61
N LYS A 139 -21.93 -5.79 -7.72
CA LYS A 139 -22.96 -5.03 -8.43
C LYS A 139 -23.93 -6.04 -9.04
N GLY A 140 -24.94 -6.43 -8.27
CA GLY A 140 -26.17 -6.96 -8.88
C GLY A 140 -26.55 -5.99 -9.99
N VAL A 141 -26.61 -6.50 -11.23
CA VAL A 141 -26.68 -5.73 -12.47
C VAL A 141 -27.55 -4.48 -12.30
N SER A 142 -26.90 -3.34 -12.12
CA SER A 142 -27.49 -2.03 -12.29
C SER A 142 -26.51 -1.20 -13.08
N SER A 143 -26.99 -0.79 -14.23
CA SER A 143 -26.25 -0.31 -15.38
C SER A 143 -25.58 1.05 -15.17
N LYS A 144 -24.45 1.19 -15.86
CA LYS A 144 -23.73 2.41 -16.31
C LYS A 144 -22.59 2.93 -15.42
N THR A 145 -21.37 2.70 -15.90
CA THR A 145 -20.19 3.57 -15.83
C THR A 145 -20.21 4.58 -16.99
N PRO A 146 -19.29 5.57 -17.08
CA PRO A 146 -18.46 6.22 -16.05
C PRO A 146 -18.60 7.76 -16.07
N ASP A 147 -18.11 8.47 -15.05
CA ASP A 147 -17.59 9.83 -15.26
C ASP A 147 -16.21 9.93 -14.62
N GLU A 148 -15.24 10.22 -15.49
CA GLU A 148 -13.82 10.36 -15.25
C GLU A 148 -13.55 11.86 -15.34
N SER A 149 -13.18 12.49 -14.23
CA SER A 149 -12.65 13.86 -14.24
C SER A 149 -11.37 13.91 -13.43
N GLU A 150 -10.31 13.34 -14.00
CA GLU A 150 -8.95 13.72 -13.67
C GLU A 150 -8.54 14.80 -14.68
N GLU A 151 -8.55 16.07 -14.25
CA GLU A 151 -7.95 17.17 -15.03
C GLU A 151 -6.43 17.03 -15.02
N GLY A 152 -5.92 16.14 -15.87
CA GLY A 152 -4.52 16.06 -16.24
C GLY A 152 -4.15 17.18 -17.23
N LEU A 153 -2.93 17.71 -17.08
CA LEU A 153 -2.36 18.74 -17.97
C LEU A 153 -2.39 18.24 -19.43
N SER A 154 -3.25 18.84 -20.26
CA SER A 154 -3.51 18.37 -21.62
C SER A 154 -2.26 18.36 -22.51
N LEU A 155 -2.02 17.25 -23.23
CA LEU A 155 -1.00 17.19 -24.29
C LEU A 155 -1.23 18.24 -25.38
N THR A 156 -2.47 18.70 -25.59
CA THR A 156 -2.75 19.78 -26.53
C THR A 156 -2.16 21.12 -26.08
N ALA A 157 -2.04 21.35 -24.76
CA ALA A 157 -1.37 22.52 -24.19
C ALA A 157 0.15 22.47 -24.41
N LEU A 158 0.76 21.29 -24.33
CA LEU A 158 2.19 21.09 -24.62
C LEU A 158 2.51 21.31 -26.11
N ILE A 159 1.67 20.82 -27.01
CA ILE A 159 1.85 21.00 -28.46
C ILE A 159 1.70 22.47 -28.87
N THR A 160 0.73 23.19 -28.30
CA THR A 160 0.56 24.63 -28.56
C THR A 160 1.71 25.47 -28.00
N MET A 161 2.24 25.14 -26.83
CA MET A 161 3.40 25.84 -26.27
C MET A 161 4.68 25.65 -27.12
N LEU A 162 4.86 24.48 -27.73
CA LEU A 162 5.97 24.23 -28.66
C LEU A 162 5.77 24.93 -30.01
N ALA A 163 4.56 24.97 -30.54
CA ALA A 163 4.24 25.65 -31.80
C ALA A 163 4.49 27.16 -31.75
N HIS A 164 4.19 27.82 -30.61
CA HIS A 164 4.48 29.24 -30.41
C HIS A 164 5.98 29.56 -30.28
N CYS A 165 6.86 28.57 -30.16
CA CYS A 165 8.31 28.79 -30.10
C CYS A 165 9.03 28.59 -31.46
N PHE A 166 8.29 28.24 -32.52
CA PHE A 166 8.81 28.16 -33.90
C PHE A 166 8.33 29.32 -34.81
N ILE A 167 7.57 30.27 -34.26
CA ILE A 167 7.25 31.58 -34.88
C ILE A 167 8.04 32.65 -34.13
#